data_AF-A0A959UYZ0-F1
#
_entry.id   AF-A0A959UYZ0-F1
#
_cell.length_a   1.000
_cell.length_b   1.000
_cell.length_c   1.000
_cell.angle_alpha   90.00
_cell.angle_beta   90.00
_cell.angle_gamma   90.00
#
_symmetry.space_group_name_H-M   'P 1'
#
loop_
_entity.id
_entity.type
_entity.pdbx_description
1 polymer ?
#
loop_
_entity_poly.entity_id
_entity_poly.type
_entity_poly.pdbx_seq_one_letter_code
_entity_poly.pdbx_strand_id
1 'polypeptide(L)'
;MSTLRSRAGLLFLCASAILAGSPGTLLAQDAPKYSNEFLAIGVGARSLGMGGAHIAAVSDVTSGYWNPAGLLNVRGDLQVGAMHAEYFAGIAKYDYVAIAKPIDSVSTLGVSFIRFGVDDIPNTTDLIDQNGNIDYDRITSFSAADQAFLI
;
A
#
# COMPACT_ATOMS: atom_id res chain seq x y z
N MET A 1 -27.89 14.10 60.86
CA MET A 1 -28.24 12.71 60.51
C MET A 1 -29.00 12.74 59.18
N SER A 2 -28.34 12.49 58.05
CA SER A 2 -27.98 11.16 57.48
C SER A 2 -29.23 10.46 56.91
N THR A 3 -29.33 10.04 55.66
CA THR A 3 -28.33 9.75 54.62
C THR A 3 -29.08 9.41 53.33
N LEU A 4 -28.66 10.01 52.22
CA LEU A 4 -28.87 9.52 50.85
C LEU A 4 -28.06 8.22 50.67
N ARG A 5 -28.70 7.10 50.28
CA ARG A 5 -28.11 5.80 49.85
C ARG A 5 -29.33 4.87 49.62
N SER A 6 -29.50 4.04 48.60
CA SER A 6 -28.57 3.24 47.82
C SER A 6 -29.34 2.65 46.62
N ARG A 7 -29.01 3.06 45.40
CA ARG A 7 -29.41 2.39 44.15
C ARG A 7 -28.28 2.49 43.14
N ALA A 8 -27.12 1.93 43.48
CA ALA A 8 -25.99 1.80 42.57
C ALA A 8 -25.01 0.78 43.17
N GLY A 9 -25.11 -0.50 42.79
CA GLY A 9 -24.22 -1.50 43.38
C GLY A 9 -24.17 -2.88 42.73
N LEU A 10 -25.03 -3.19 41.74
CA LEU A 10 -25.12 -4.58 41.24
C LEU A 10 -24.84 -4.75 39.73
N LEU A 11 -24.36 -3.72 39.03
CA LEU A 11 -24.10 -3.78 37.58
C LEU A 11 -22.61 -3.68 37.20
N PHE A 12 -21.69 -3.65 38.17
CA PHE A 12 -20.26 -3.44 37.92
C PHE A 12 -19.37 -4.69 38.03
N LEU A 13 -19.93 -5.89 38.19
CA LEU A 13 -19.13 -7.09 38.47
C LEU A 13 -18.72 -7.94 37.25
N CYS A 14 -19.14 -7.60 36.03
CA CYS A 14 -18.75 -8.37 34.83
C CYS A 14 -17.60 -7.75 34.02
N ALA A 15 -17.10 -6.57 34.37
CA ALA A 15 -16.07 -5.87 33.59
C ALA A 15 -14.61 -6.26 33.93
N SER A 16 -14.37 -7.10 34.94
CA SER A 16 -13.03 -7.39 35.46
C SER A 16 -12.49 -8.79 35.14
N ALA A 17 -13.17 -9.59 34.31
CA ALA A 17 -12.81 -10.99 34.05
C ALA A 17 -12.17 -11.27 32.68
N ILE A 18 -11.69 -10.27 31.94
CA ILE A 18 -10.97 -10.46 30.64
C ILE A 18 -9.51 -9.99 30.75
N LEU A 19 -8.85 -10.27 31.88
CA LEU A 19 -7.41 -9.97 32.07
C LEU A 19 -6.60 -11.22 32.46
N ALA A 20 -6.90 -12.36 31.86
CA ALA A 20 -6.09 -13.57 31.99
C ALA A 20 -5.85 -14.29 30.64
N GLY A 21 -5.76 -13.51 29.56
CA GLY A 21 -5.16 -14.00 28.32
C GLY A 21 -3.64 -13.93 28.45
N SER A 22 -2.97 -15.07 28.31
CA SER A 22 -1.52 -15.24 28.25
C SER A 22 -0.81 -14.07 27.55
N PRO A 23 0.40 -13.65 27.98
CA PRO A 23 1.24 -12.78 27.18
C PRO A 23 1.68 -13.56 25.94
N GLY A 24 0.83 -13.57 24.91
CA GLY A 24 1.29 -13.82 23.56
C GLY A 24 2.33 -12.74 23.28
N THR A 25 3.56 -13.16 23.04
CA THR A 25 4.60 -12.29 22.52
C THR A 25 4.01 -11.57 21.31
N LEU A 26 3.74 -10.27 21.46
CA LEU A 26 3.45 -9.41 20.33
C LEU A 26 4.77 -9.29 19.58
N LEU A 27 4.93 -10.10 18.53
CA LEU A 27 5.99 -9.92 17.55
C LEU A 27 5.65 -8.63 16.82
N ALA A 28 6.02 -7.49 17.39
CA ALA A 28 6.14 -6.27 16.60
C ALA A 28 7.15 -6.60 15.49
N GLN A 29 6.70 -6.58 14.24
CA GLN A 29 7.59 -6.79 13.11
C GLN A 29 8.56 -5.61 13.08
N ASP A 30 9.84 -5.86 13.35
CA ASP A 30 10.89 -4.87 13.13
C ASP A 30 11.07 -4.75 11.60
N ALA A 31 10.23 -3.91 11.00
CA ALA A 31 10.27 -3.67 9.58
C ALA A 31 11.60 -2.95 9.26
N PRO A 32 12.43 -3.49 8.35
CA PRO A 32 13.67 -2.81 7.98
C PRO A 32 13.33 -1.40 7.50
N LYS A 33 14.03 -0.39 8.03
CA LYS A 33 13.71 1.04 7.91
C LYS A 33 13.53 1.58 6.47
N TYR A 34 13.95 0.83 5.45
CA TYR A 34 13.84 1.20 4.03
C TYR A 34 13.27 0.08 3.15
N SER A 35 12.73 -0.98 3.75
CA SER A 35 12.01 -2.00 3.00
C SER A 35 10.67 -1.42 2.57
N ASN A 36 10.48 -1.25 1.26
CA ASN A 36 9.29 -0.66 0.64
C ASN A 36 9.18 0.88 0.67
N GLU A 37 10.30 1.62 0.63
CA GLU A 37 10.28 3.09 0.51
C GLU A 37 9.49 3.58 -0.72
N PHE A 38 9.40 2.78 -1.78
CA PHE A 38 8.57 3.09 -2.96
C PHE A 38 7.08 3.28 -2.62
N LEU A 39 6.60 2.67 -1.53
CA LEU A 39 5.24 2.89 -1.03
C LEU A 39 5.06 4.26 -0.39
N ALA A 40 6.13 4.99 -0.02
CA ALA A 40 6.01 6.34 0.53
C ALA A 40 5.80 7.42 -0.53
N ILE A 41 6.00 7.10 -1.82
CA ILE A 41 5.87 8.03 -2.94
C ILE A 41 4.44 8.58 -3.09
N GLY A 42 3.43 7.73 -2.89
CA GLY A 42 2.03 8.09 -3.11
C GLY A 42 1.49 7.66 -4.47
N VAL A 43 0.18 7.43 -4.54
CA VAL A 43 -0.54 7.11 -5.78
C VAL A 43 -1.63 8.13 -6.10
N GLY A 44 -1.92 8.28 -7.39
CA GLY A 44 -2.98 9.13 -7.92
C GLY A 44 -2.56 10.58 -8.16
N ALA A 45 -2.78 11.06 -9.38
CA ALA A 45 -2.44 12.43 -9.80
C ALA A 45 -3.11 13.51 -8.93
N ARG A 46 -4.37 13.29 -8.51
CA ARG A 46 -5.07 14.22 -7.60
C ARG A 46 -4.39 14.30 -6.24
N SER A 47 -3.98 13.16 -5.68
CA SER A 47 -3.31 13.13 -4.37
C SER A 47 -1.96 13.84 -4.42
N LEU A 48 -1.17 13.50 -5.44
CA LEU A 48 0.15 14.09 -5.66
C LEU A 48 0.05 15.60 -5.93
N GLY A 49 -0.94 16.05 -6.69
CA GLY A 49 -1.22 17.48 -6.91
C GLY A 49 -1.61 18.25 -5.65
N MET A 50 -2.10 17.57 -4.61
CA MET A 50 -2.39 18.15 -3.29
C MET A 50 -1.21 18.00 -2.31
N GLY A 51 -0.02 17.58 -2.79
CA GLY A 51 1.14 17.36 -1.93
C GLY A 51 0.97 16.18 -0.96
N GLY A 52 0.17 15.17 -1.33
CA GLY A 52 -0.12 14.01 -0.48
C GLY A 52 -1.25 14.23 0.55
N ALA A 53 -1.86 15.41 0.58
CA ALA A 53 -2.94 15.74 1.50
C ALA A 53 -4.32 15.22 1.02
N HIS A 54 -4.49 13.90 0.89
CA HIS A 54 -5.72 13.29 0.35
C HIS A 54 -6.44 12.29 1.29
N ILE A 55 -5.81 11.88 2.39
CA ILE A 55 -6.28 10.78 3.25
C ILE A 55 -7.76 10.93 3.71
N ALA A 56 -8.19 12.15 4.04
CA ALA A 56 -9.54 12.41 4.55
C ALA A 56 -10.60 12.61 3.45
N ALA A 57 -10.19 12.99 2.24
CA ALA A 57 -11.11 13.34 1.14
C ALA A 57 -11.23 12.22 0.08
N VAL A 58 -10.42 11.16 0.19
CA VAL A 58 -10.40 10.07 -0.78
C VAL A 58 -11.73 9.30 -0.75
N SER A 59 -12.32 9.14 -1.92
CA SER A 59 -13.64 8.52 -2.12
C SER A 59 -13.74 7.80 -3.47
N ASP A 60 -12.59 7.43 -4.02
CA ASP A 60 -12.46 6.73 -5.30
C ASP A 60 -11.59 5.47 -5.17
N VAL A 61 -11.30 4.83 -6.29
CA VAL A 61 -10.47 3.61 -6.39
C VAL A 61 -9.10 3.73 -5.72
N THR A 62 -8.54 4.94 -5.59
CA THR A 62 -7.26 5.16 -4.88
C THR A 62 -7.38 5.06 -3.36
N SER A 63 -8.61 4.96 -2.82
CA SER A 63 -8.87 4.76 -1.39
C SER A 63 -8.21 3.49 -0.85
N GLY A 64 -8.04 2.44 -1.67
CA GLY A 64 -7.34 1.22 -1.24
C GLY A 64 -5.89 1.46 -0.79
N TYR A 65 -5.24 2.50 -1.32
CA TYR A 65 -3.90 2.93 -0.89
C TYR A 65 -3.94 3.99 0.21
N TRP A 66 -4.80 5.02 0.10
CA TRP A 66 -4.79 6.17 1.01
C TRP A 66 -5.58 5.95 2.30
N ASN A 67 -6.78 5.38 2.21
CA ASN A 67 -7.70 5.14 3.32
C ASN A 67 -8.81 4.16 2.89
N PRO A 68 -8.72 2.87 3.25
CA PRO A 68 -9.69 1.86 2.83
C PRO A 68 -11.15 2.17 3.21
N ALA A 69 -11.39 2.95 4.28
CA ALA A 69 -12.75 3.37 4.65
C ALA A 69 -13.41 4.24 3.58
N GLY A 70 -12.61 4.94 2.76
CA GLY A 70 -13.08 5.72 1.62
C GLY A 70 -13.70 4.88 0.50
N LEU A 71 -13.40 3.57 0.43
CA LEU A 71 -13.96 2.66 -0.57
C LEU A 71 -15.49 2.57 -0.49
N LEU A 72 -16.08 2.74 0.70
CA LEU A 72 -17.53 2.74 0.88
C LEU A 72 -18.23 3.90 0.16
N ASN A 73 -17.47 4.96 -0.21
CA ASN A 73 -18.00 6.10 -0.94
C ASN A 73 -17.84 5.97 -2.47
N VAL A 74 -17.26 4.87 -2.96
CA VAL A 74 -17.16 4.59 -4.40
C VAL A 74 -18.56 4.40 -4.96
N ARG A 75 -18.90 5.17 -5.99
CA ARG A 75 -20.22 5.15 -6.64
C ARG A 75 -20.15 4.40 -7.98
N GLY A 76 -21.21 3.68 -8.30
CA GLY A 76 -21.33 2.88 -9.53
C GLY A 76 -20.92 1.42 -9.33
N ASP A 77 -20.99 0.63 -10.41
CA ASP A 77 -20.80 -0.82 -10.33
C ASP A 77 -19.31 -1.25 -10.33
N LEU A 78 -18.44 -0.48 -10.98
CA LEU A 78 -17.01 -0.77 -11.09
C LEU A 78 -16.25 0.52 -11.35
N GLN A 79 -15.21 0.77 -10.56
CA GLN A 79 -14.26 1.86 -10.78
C GLN A 79 -12.87 1.29 -11.04
N VAL A 80 -12.18 1.84 -12.03
CA VAL A 80 -10.81 1.48 -12.39
C VAL A 80 -9.96 2.73 -12.40
N GLY A 81 -8.74 2.65 -11.90
CA GLY A 81 -7.78 3.74 -11.91
C GLY A 81 -6.39 3.22 -12.27
N ALA A 82 -5.65 4.03 -13.02
CA ALA A 82 -4.26 3.77 -13.33
C ALA A 82 -3.44 5.06 -13.23
N MET A 83 -2.17 4.92 -12.92
CA MET A 83 -1.19 6.01 -12.91
C MET A 83 0.14 5.48 -13.42
N HIS A 84 0.83 6.32 -14.18
CA HIS A 84 2.19 6.10 -14.64
C HIS A 84 3.00 7.37 -14.34
N ALA A 85 4.19 7.23 -13.77
CA ALA A 85 5.11 8.31 -13.52
C ALA A 85 6.55 7.90 -13.80
N GLU A 86 7.31 8.80 -14.40
CA GLU A 86 8.72 8.62 -14.69
C GLU A 86 9.58 9.32 -13.63
N TYR A 87 10.52 8.59 -13.06
CA TYR A 87 11.48 9.06 -12.07
C TYR A 87 12.91 8.98 -12.64
N PHE A 88 13.79 9.84 -12.12
CA PHE A 88 15.20 9.91 -12.54
C PHE A 88 15.39 10.07 -14.06
N ALA A 89 14.68 11.04 -14.66
CA ALA A 89 14.71 11.29 -16.11
C ALA A 89 14.30 10.09 -16.98
N GLY A 90 13.35 9.29 -16.51
CA GLY A 90 12.80 8.15 -17.26
C GLY A 90 13.50 6.82 -17.00
N ILE A 91 14.54 6.79 -16.15
CA ILE A 91 15.25 5.56 -15.80
C ILE A 91 14.34 4.65 -14.94
N ALA A 92 13.66 5.21 -13.94
CA ALA A 92 12.73 4.44 -13.11
C ALA A 92 11.29 4.77 -13.47
N LYS A 93 10.43 3.75 -13.47
CA LYS A 93 9.01 3.85 -13.76
C LYS A 93 8.22 3.48 -12.52
N TYR A 94 7.23 4.29 -12.18
CA TYR A 94 6.30 4.06 -11.08
C TYR A 94 4.88 3.90 -11.63
N ASP A 95 4.39 2.67 -11.57
CA ASP A 95 3.11 2.26 -12.12
C ASP A 95 2.15 1.88 -10.99
N TYR A 96 0.91 2.32 -11.12
CA TYR A 96 -0.18 1.94 -10.24
C TYR A 96 -1.41 1.57 -11.04
N VAL A 97 -2.06 0.47 -10.67
CA VAL A 97 -3.35 0.05 -11.21
C VAL A 97 -4.23 -0.39 -10.04
N ALA A 98 -5.49 0.02 -10.05
CA ALA A 98 -6.45 -0.39 -9.05
C ALA A 98 -7.85 -0.52 -9.60
N ILE A 99 -8.63 -1.37 -8.94
CA ILE A 99 -10.02 -1.67 -9.24
C ILE A 99 -10.79 -1.64 -7.92
N ALA A 100 -11.94 -0.97 -7.91
CA ALA A 100 -12.86 -0.96 -6.78
C ALA A 100 -14.26 -1.34 -7.26
N LYS A 101 -14.89 -2.29 -6.56
CA LYS A 101 -16.23 -2.79 -6.87
C LYS A 101 -17.08 -2.80 -5.59
N PRO A 102 -18.11 -1.94 -5.50
CA PRO A 102 -19.13 -2.07 -4.47
C PRO A 102 -19.84 -3.43 -4.60
N ILE A 103 -19.95 -4.15 -3.49
CA ILE A 103 -20.68 -5.43 -3.42
C ILE A 103 -22.10 -5.13 -2.96
N ASP A 104 -22.20 -4.44 -1.82
CA ASP A 104 -23.46 -4.07 -1.16
C ASP A 104 -23.36 -2.62 -0.63
N SER A 105 -24.43 -2.10 -0.03
CA SER A 105 -24.46 -0.74 0.56
C SER A 105 -23.50 -0.52 1.74
N VAL A 106 -22.89 -1.59 2.25
CA VAL A 106 -21.97 -1.56 3.40
C VAL A 106 -20.60 -2.20 3.11
N SER A 107 -20.40 -2.70 1.89
CA SER A 107 -19.23 -3.51 1.54
C SER A 107 -18.72 -3.15 0.15
N THR A 108 -17.42 -2.88 0.04
CA THR A 108 -16.74 -2.63 -1.24
C THR A 108 -15.42 -3.40 -1.27
N LEU A 109 -15.13 -4.07 -2.37
CA LEU A 109 -13.85 -4.73 -2.63
C LEU A 109 -12.94 -3.76 -3.38
N GLY A 110 -11.74 -3.52 -2.87
CA GLY A 110 -10.68 -2.80 -3.56
C GLY A 110 -9.51 -3.74 -3.82
N VAL A 111 -8.90 -3.65 -4.99
CA VAL A 111 -7.64 -4.33 -5.28
C VAL A 111 -6.73 -3.32 -5.94
N SER A 112 -5.48 -3.26 -5.50
CA SER A 112 -4.48 -2.38 -6.11
C SER A 112 -3.11 -3.04 -6.23
N PHE A 113 -2.42 -2.65 -7.28
CA PHE A 113 -1.09 -3.12 -7.64
C PHE A 113 -0.20 -1.91 -7.89
N ILE A 114 0.98 -1.93 -7.27
CA ILE A 114 2.03 -0.92 -7.42
C ILE A 114 3.28 -1.62 -7.92
N ARG A 115 3.94 -1.01 -8.90
CA ARG A 115 5.25 -1.44 -9.39
C ARG A 115 6.17 -0.23 -9.47
N PHE A 116 7.35 -0.34 -8.89
CA PHE A 116 8.41 0.65 -9.05
C PHE A 116 9.67 -0.05 -9.53
N GLY A 117 10.24 0.34 -10.65
CA GLY A 117 11.43 -0.34 -11.15
C GLY A 117 12.13 0.33 -12.32
N VAL A 118 13.33 -0.15 -12.58
CA VAL A 118 14.14 0.19 -13.74
C VAL A 118 14.12 -1.00 -14.69
N ASP A 119 13.66 -0.74 -15.90
CA ASP A 119 13.61 -1.72 -16.99
C ASP A 119 14.83 -1.56 -17.89
N ASP A 120 15.15 -2.61 -18.66
CA ASP A 120 16.17 -2.59 -19.71
C ASP A 120 17.59 -2.19 -19.25
N ILE A 121 18.00 -2.66 -18.07
CA ILE A 121 19.39 -2.49 -17.59
C ILE A 121 20.30 -3.40 -18.44
N PRO A 122 21.28 -2.85 -19.18
CA PRO A 122 22.18 -3.64 -20.01
C PRO A 122 23.14 -4.45 -19.13
N ASN A 123 23.15 -5.76 -19.34
CA ASN A 123 24.11 -6.68 -18.74
C ASN A 123 25.37 -6.73 -19.60
N THR A 124 26.48 -6.28 -19.01
CA THR A 124 27.77 -6.18 -19.69
C THR A 124 28.76 -7.29 -19.30
N THR A 125 28.34 -8.31 -18.53
CA THR A 125 29.24 -9.37 -18.05
C THR A 125 29.84 -10.21 -19.17
N ASP A 126 29.16 -10.30 -20.30
CA ASP A 126 29.53 -11.11 -21.46
C ASP A 126 30.07 -10.29 -22.65
N LEU A 127 30.35 -9.00 -22.46
CA LEU A 127 30.79 -8.08 -23.52
C LEU A 127 32.12 -8.47 -24.16
N ILE A 128 33.02 -9.06 -23.38
CA ILE A 128 34.37 -9.40 -23.82
C ILE A 128 34.43 -10.92 -23.97
N ASP A 129 34.67 -11.39 -25.18
CA ASP A 129 34.88 -12.81 -25.44
C ASP A 129 36.20 -13.31 -24.81
N GLN A 130 36.41 -14.62 -24.77
CA GLN A 130 37.66 -15.21 -24.26
C GLN A 130 38.90 -14.82 -25.09
N ASN A 131 38.70 -14.17 -26.24
CA ASN A 131 39.74 -13.71 -27.16
C ASN A 131 39.99 -12.19 -27.06
N GLY A 132 39.28 -11.47 -26.18
CA GLY A 132 39.42 -10.02 -25.98
C GLY A 132 38.63 -9.13 -26.94
N ASN A 133 37.76 -9.68 -27.79
CA ASN A 133 36.92 -8.89 -28.70
C ASN A 133 35.66 -8.39 -28.00
N ILE A 134 35.24 -7.17 -28.35
CA ILE A 134 34.00 -6.57 -27.88
C ILE A 134 32.86 -7.01 -28.81
N ASP A 135 31.92 -7.78 -28.27
CA ASP A 135 30.73 -8.24 -28.99
C ASP A 135 29.47 -7.62 -28.38
N TYR A 136 28.91 -6.63 -29.08
CA TYR A 136 27.72 -5.91 -28.66
C TYR A 136 26.43 -6.73 -28.82
N ASP A 137 26.44 -7.80 -29.63
CA ASP A 137 25.28 -8.68 -29.82
C ASP A 137 25.04 -9.58 -28.60
N ARG A 138 26.02 -9.65 -27.69
CA ARG A 138 25.95 -10.41 -26.43
C ARG A 138 25.41 -9.58 -25.25
N ILE A 139 25.06 -8.31 -25.46
CA ILE A 139 24.40 -7.49 -24.44
C ILE A 139 22.98 -8.01 -24.26
N THR A 140 22.71 -8.60 -23.10
CA THR A 140 21.36 -8.92 -22.64
C THR A 140 20.85 -7.81 -21.74
N SER A 141 19.54 -7.67 -21.55
CA SER A 141 18.98 -6.73 -20.57
C SER A 141 18.30 -7.47 -19.42
N PHE A 142 18.31 -6.86 -18.23
CA PHE A 142 17.54 -7.30 -17.08
C PHE A 142 16.75 -6.13 -16.50
N SER A 143 15.72 -6.43 -15.69
CA SER A 143 14.96 -5.42 -14.96
C SER A 143 15.10 -5.63 -13.45
N ALA A 144 15.00 -4.55 -12.70
CA ALA A 144 14.95 -4.57 -11.25
C ALA A 144 13.72 -3.78 -10.81
N ALA A 145 12.76 -4.43 -10.13
CA ALA A 145 11.51 -3.81 -9.73
C ALA A 145 11.03 -4.31 -8.37
N ASP A 146 10.48 -3.38 -7.58
CA ASP A 146 9.72 -3.62 -6.37
C ASP A 146 8.23 -3.62 -6.69
N GLN A 147 7.48 -4.50 -6.04
CA GLN A 147 6.05 -4.70 -6.29
C GLN A 147 5.28 -4.78 -4.99
N ALA A 148 4.08 -4.20 -4.98
CA ALA A 148 3.13 -4.35 -3.89
C ALA A 148 1.73 -4.66 -4.40
N PHE A 149 1.01 -5.44 -3.61
CA PHE A 149 -0.39 -5.78 -3.83
C PHE A 149 -1.17 -5.47 -2.56
N LEU A 150 -2.25 -4.70 -2.69
CA LEU A 150 -3.15 -4.35 -1.59
C LEU A 150 -4.58 -4.80 -1.93
N ILE A 151 -5.29 -5.28 -0.91
CA ILE A 151 -6.68 -5.77 -0.97
C ILE A 151 -7.49 -5.25 0.22
#